data_AF-A0A9P6WYI9-F1
#
_entry.id   AF-A0A9P6WYI9-F1
#
_cell.length_a   1.000
_cell.length_b   1.000
_cell.length_c   1.000
_cell.angle_alpha   90.00
_cell.angle_beta   90.00
_cell.angle_gamma   90.00
#
_symmetry.space_group_name_H-M   'P 1'
#
loop_
_entity.id
_entity.type
_entity.pdbx_description
1 polymer ?
#
loop_
_entity_poly.entity_id
_entity_poly.type
_entity_poly.pdbx_seq_one_letter_code
_entity_poly.pdbx_strand_id
1 'polypeptide(L)'
;MATITIKNKDDETIVGILETKSNKNKKLVLLVHGEQGHKNGLYQELLAQQIPYNSFRFDLPGHGDSEGQPSYNQIVQDILNHLDMKYMQSLPLTEDKSLLSEEDRLSLEKNGYFIWKVYQKGQFNPIQVTQKEYEAYISWDNSHVLRMPKTTCVLTIHGINDQIVPAYHAAIFANKISNHTLMLLPDVDHQYSGYHQELVDIIKKYFEKHENDAYRKAILMGQHNSLVIPRWIDVEGVKNFRDIGGWPIKDGSGYIRERTVFRCGHLVDITPKGIEVLKRLNVIAAFDFRSEPEIERQGVMPSIDGLTHYPSAMFTKADYSPEALATRWKGYFEGPYGFPKVYAVILEKGASQYRKIFLHLIENHSTASTKSIIVHCTAGKDRTGIFGMLLLGLCDVDDEIIANEYALSNLGYWGNK
;
A
#
# COMPACT_ATOMS: atom_id res chain seq x y z
N MET A 1 -21.66 -17.57 -22.65
CA MET A 1 -20.26 -17.88 -22.95
C MET A 1 -20.08 -18.09 -24.45
N ALA A 2 -19.13 -17.41 -25.09
CA ALA A 2 -18.75 -17.65 -26.48
C ALA A 2 -17.24 -17.49 -26.65
N THR A 3 -16.61 -18.36 -27.43
CA THR A 3 -15.22 -18.19 -27.85
C THR A 3 -15.16 -17.09 -28.91
N ILE A 4 -14.26 -16.14 -28.74
CA ILE A 4 -14.04 -15.02 -29.66
C ILE A 4 -12.58 -15.02 -30.07
N THR A 5 -12.34 -14.76 -31.35
CA THR A 5 -11.02 -14.47 -31.89
C THR A 5 -10.95 -13.00 -32.29
N ILE A 6 -9.85 -12.34 -31.91
CA ILE A 6 -9.56 -10.96 -32.30
C ILE A 6 -8.18 -10.90 -32.95
N LYS A 7 -8.00 -10.04 -33.94
CA LYS A 7 -6.68 -9.78 -34.53
C LYS A 7 -5.97 -8.70 -33.75
N ASN A 8 -4.70 -8.94 -33.44
CA ASN A 8 -3.85 -7.93 -32.83
C ASN A 8 -3.23 -7.01 -33.88
N LYS A 9 -2.43 -6.04 -33.45
CA LYS A 9 -1.78 -5.06 -34.34
C LYS A 9 -0.77 -5.68 -35.32
N ASP A 10 -0.29 -6.88 -35.01
CA ASP A 10 0.69 -7.65 -35.79
C ASP A 10 -0.02 -8.76 -36.61
N ASP A 11 -1.36 -8.70 -36.72
CA ASP A 11 -2.25 -9.65 -37.40
C ASP A 11 -2.25 -11.08 -36.83
N GLU A 12 -1.79 -11.24 -35.59
CA GLU A 12 -1.86 -12.51 -34.85
C GLU A 12 -3.26 -12.69 -34.25
N THR A 13 -3.71 -13.94 -34.22
CA THR A 13 -5.01 -14.34 -33.66
C THR A 13 -4.93 -14.49 -32.15
N ILE A 14 -5.69 -13.65 -31.44
CA ILE A 14 -5.85 -13.72 -29.99
C ILE A 14 -7.18 -14.42 -29.67
N VAL A 15 -7.11 -15.49 -28.88
CA VAL A 15 -8.25 -16.32 -28.53
C VAL A 15 -8.72 -16.01 -27.12
N GLY A 16 -10.01 -15.73 -26.97
CA GLY A 16 -10.62 -15.46 -25.67
C GLY A 16 -12.03 -15.98 -25.55
N ILE A 17 -12.59 -15.80 -24.36
CA ILE A 17 -13.93 -16.23 -23.98
C ILE A 17 -14.68 -15.01 -23.46
N LEU A 18 -15.80 -14.69 -24.11
CA LEU A 18 -16.75 -13.69 -23.66
C LEU A 18 -17.87 -14.35 -22.84
N GLU A 19 -17.95 -13.98 -21.56
CA GLU A 19 -19.12 -14.22 -20.72
C GLU A 19 -20.04 -13.02 -20.80
N THR A 20 -21.27 -13.26 -21.25
CA THR A 20 -22.30 -12.23 -21.35
C THR A 20 -23.31 -12.41 -20.23
N LYS A 21 -23.63 -11.33 -19.51
CA LYS A 21 -24.64 -11.29 -18.46
C LYS A 21 -25.86 -10.52 -18.96
N SER A 22 -27.04 -10.86 -18.47
CA SER A 22 -28.33 -10.27 -18.86
C SER A 22 -28.52 -8.80 -18.40
N ASN A 23 -27.51 -8.19 -17.77
CA ASN A 23 -27.63 -6.90 -17.11
C ASN A 23 -27.65 -5.71 -18.10
N LYS A 24 -28.43 -4.67 -17.75
CA LYS A 24 -28.48 -3.37 -18.46
C LYS A 24 -27.15 -2.59 -18.44
N ASN A 25 -26.17 -3.05 -17.66
CA ASN A 25 -24.89 -2.38 -17.43
C ASN A 25 -23.91 -2.74 -18.57
N LYS A 26 -23.61 -1.78 -19.45
CA LYS A 26 -22.74 -1.97 -20.64
C LYS A 26 -21.24 -2.12 -20.31
N LYS A 27 -20.88 -2.35 -19.05
CA LYS A 27 -19.49 -2.50 -18.63
C LYS A 27 -18.94 -3.87 -19.04
N LEU A 28 -17.69 -3.85 -19.50
CA LEU A 28 -16.91 -5.04 -19.82
C LEU A 28 -15.73 -5.11 -18.86
N VAL A 29 -15.55 -6.27 -18.21
CA VAL A 29 -14.38 -6.58 -17.40
C VAL A 29 -13.40 -7.38 -18.25
N LEU A 30 -12.18 -6.88 -18.38
CA LEU A 30 -11.10 -7.61 -19.04
C LEU A 30 -10.35 -8.42 -17.97
N LEU A 31 -10.16 -9.71 -18.22
CA LEU A 31 -9.45 -10.62 -17.33
C LEU A 31 -8.18 -11.09 -18.03
N VAL A 32 -7.04 -10.74 -17.46
CA VAL A 32 -5.71 -11.01 -18.01
C VAL A 32 -5.00 -12.00 -17.10
N HIS A 33 -4.41 -13.04 -17.67
CA HIS A 33 -3.65 -14.03 -16.91
C HIS A 33 -2.18 -13.58 -16.70
N GLY A 34 -1.50 -14.20 -15.74
CA GLY A 34 -0.06 -14.00 -15.50
C GLY A 34 0.82 -14.74 -16.50
N GLU A 35 2.14 -14.60 -16.35
CA GLU A 35 3.09 -14.90 -17.42
C GLU A 35 3.26 -16.39 -17.79
N GLN A 36 2.99 -17.29 -16.85
CA GLN A 36 2.99 -18.75 -17.12
C GLN A 36 1.56 -19.29 -17.32
N GLY A 37 0.58 -18.40 -17.31
CA GLY A 37 -0.84 -18.73 -17.24
C GLY A 37 -1.51 -18.86 -18.61
N HIS A 38 -2.82 -19.00 -18.54
CA HIS A 38 -3.75 -18.95 -19.67
C HIS A 38 -5.10 -18.43 -19.18
N LYS A 39 -6.01 -18.11 -20.10
CA LYS A 39 -7.32 -17.50 -19.86
C LYS A 39 -8.25 -18.25 -18.90
N ASN A 40 -8.01 -19.53 -18.68
CA ASN A 40 -8.77 -20.39 -17.76
C ASN A 40 -7.92 -20.89 -16.58
N GLY A 41 -6.73 -20.32 -16.37
CA GLY A 41 -5.88 -20.69 -15.24
C GLY A 41 -6.45 -20.12 -13.93
N LEU A 42 -6.11 -20.76 -12.80
CA LEU A 42 -6.41 -20.30 -11.44
C LEU A 42 -7.89 -19.91 -11.22
N TYR A 43 -8.17 -18.65 -10.86
CA TYR A 43 -9.48 -18.14 -10.46
C TYR A 43 -10.23 -17.42 -11.59
N GLN A 44 -9.62 -17.29 -12.78
CA GLN A 44 -10.10 -16.43 -13.86
C GLN A 44 -11.47 -16.87 -14.39
N GLU A 45 -11.67 -18.17 -14.57
CA GLU A 45 -12.96 -18.73 -14.98
C GLU A 45 -14.02 -18.55 -13.90
N LEU A 46 -13.68 -18.87 -12.64
CA LEU A 46 -14.58 -18.72 -11.50
C LEU A 46 -15.05 -17.26 -11.34
N LEU A 47 -14.12 -16.31 -11.49
CA LEU A 47 -14.41 -14.88 -11.42
C LEU A 47 -15.36 -14.46 -12.54
N ALA A 48 -15.08 -14.84 -13.79
CA ALA A 48 -15.93 -14.53 -14.95
C ALA A 48 -17.36 -15.06 -14.81
N GLN A 49 -17.52 -16.23 -14.18
CA GLN A 49 -18.83 -16.82 -13.92
C GLN A 49 -19.60 -16.07 -12.84
N GLN A 50 -18.94 -15.54 -11.81
CA GLN A 50 -19.61 -14.99 -10.62
C GLN A 50 -19.77 -13.46 -10.60
N ILE A 51 -18.99 -12.70 -11.37
CA ILE A 51 -19.17 -11.24 -11.42
C ILE A 51 -20.44 -10.84 -12.20
N PRO A 52 -21.10 -9.72 -11.84
CA PRO A 52 -22.36 -9.30 -12.46
C PRO A 52 -22.18 -8.58 -13.81
N TYR A 53 -20.96 -8.53 -14.36
CA TYR A 53 -20.59 -7.82 -15.59
C TYR A 53 -20.34 -8.79 -16.75
N ASN A 54 -20.45 -8.27 -17.97
CA ASN A 54 -19.83 -8.94 -19.10
C ASN A 54 -18.33 -9.02 -18.85
N SER A 55 -17.71 -10.14 -19.16
CA SER A 55 -16.27 -10.29 -19.01
C SER A 55 -15.64 -10.97 -20.20
N PHE A 56 -14.47 -10.50 -20.58
CA PHE A 56 -13.65 -11.11 -21.62
C PHE A 56 -12.31 -11.52 -21.03
N ARG A 57 -12.06 -12.83 -21.04
CA ARG A 57 -10.77 -13.43 -20.64
C ARG A 57 -10.09 -14.00 -21.87
N PHE A 58 -8.81 -13.74 -22.06
CA PHE A 58 -8.11 -14.09 -23.31
C PHE A 58 -6.69 -14.54 -23.03
N ASP A 59 -6.13 -15.32 -23.96
CA ASP A 59 -4.73 -15.72 -23.89
C ASP A 59 -3.86 -14.62 -24.52
N LEU A 60 -2.79 -14.23 -23.83
CA LEU A 60 -1.77 -13.34 -24.37
C LEU A 60 -1.07 -13.95 -25.60
N PRO A 61 -0.42 -13.13 -26.46
CA PRO A 61 0.36 -13.64 -27.58
C PRO A 61 1.32 -14.75 -27.16
N GLY A 62 1.37 -15.83 -27.94
CA GLY A 62 2.19 -17.00 -27.64
C GLY A 62 1.79 -17.79 -26.40
N HIS A 63 0.59 -17.60 -25.85
CA HIS A 63 0.05 -18.36 -24.72
C HIS A 63 -1.25 -19.06 -25.10
N GLY A 64 -1.55 -20.16 -24.41
CA GLY A 64 -2.78 -20.94 -24.57
C GLY A 64 -3.08 -21.26 -26.02
N ASP A 65 -4.20 -20.74 -26.51
CA ASP A 65 -4.69 -20.95 -27.88
C ASP A 65 -4.36 -19.78 -28.83
N SER A 66 -3.75 -18.70 -28.34
CA SER A 66 -3.38 -17.52 -29.13
C SER A 66 -2.13 -17.78 -29.98
N GLU A 67 -2.07 -17.13 -31.14
CA GLU A 67 -0.88 -17.07 -31.99
C GLU A 67 0.20 -16.15 -31.37
N GLY A 68 1.39 -16.14 -31.97
CA GLY A 68 2.52 -15.30 -31.56
C GLY A 68 3.63 -16.06 -30.83
N GLN A 69 4.69 -15.32 -30.48
CA GLN A 69 5.83 -15.85 -29.73
C GLN A 69 5.74 -15.41 -28.26
N PRO A 70 5.89 -16.34 -27.30
CA PRO A 70 5.94 -15.99 -25.89
C PRO A 70 7.19 -15.16 -25.62
N SER A 71 7.06 -14.10 -24.84
CA SER A 71 8.18 -13.22 -24.51
C SER A 71 8.17 -12.85 -23.04
N TYR A 72 9.32 -13.03 -22.40
CA TYR A 72 9.53 -12.76 -20.97
C TYR A 72 9.31 -11.29 -20.59
N ASN A 73 9.44 -10.35 -21.54
CA ASN A 73 9.33 -8.91 -21.28
C ASN A 73 8.13 -8.23 -21.95
N GLN A 74 7.27 -8.96 -22.66
CA GLN A 74 6.33 -8.32 -23.59
C GLN A 74 4.89 -8.26 -23.11
N ILE A 75 4.55 -8.90 -21.99
CA ILE A 75 3.16 -8.96 -21.49
C ILE A 75 2.54 -7.58 -21.32
N VAL A 76 3.27 -6.62 -20.74
CA VAL A 76 2.77 -5.25 -20.59
C VAL A 76 2.65 -4.56 -21.95
N GLN A 77 3.63 -4.75 -22.82
CA GLN A 77 3.61 -4.18 -24.16
C GLN A 77 2.46 -4.77 -24.99
N ASP A 78 2.15 -6.05 -24.83
CA ASP A 78 1.04 -6.75 -25.47
C ASP A 78 -0.30 -6.21 -24.95
N ILE A 79 -0.45 -6.04 -23.64
CA ILE A 79 -1.65 -5.41 -23.05
C ILE A 79 -1.82 -3.98 -23.60
N LEU A 80 -0.76 -3.18 -23.65
CA LEU A 80 -0.80 -1.79 -24.14
C LEU A 80 -1.04 -1.70 -25.66
N ASN A 81 -0.46 -2.62 -26.43
CA ASN A 81 -0.60 -2.72 -27.88
C ASN A 81 -1.98 -3.20 -28.32
N HIS A 82 -2.67 -3.99 -27.50
CA HIS A 82 -3.92 -4.66 -27.87
C HIS A 82 -5.18 -3.94 -27.35
N LEU A 83 -5.02 -2.95 -26.46
CA LEU A 83 -6.14 -2.19 -25.88
C LEU A 83 -6.22 -0.71 -26.31
N ASP A 84 -5.47 -0.28 -27.32
CA ASP A 84 -5.39 1.12 -27.78
C ASP A 84 -5.22 2.12 -26.61
N MET A 85 -4.44 1.73 -25.59
CA MET A 85 -4.14 2.59 -24.45
C MET A 85 -2.91 3.43 -24.78
N LYS A 86 -3.13 4.45 -25.63
CA LYS A 86 -2.15 5.45 -26.06
C LYS A 86 -1.68 6.39 -24.96
N TYR A 87 -1.08 5.90 -23.89
CA TYR A 87 -0.20 6.71 -23.08
C TYR A 87 0.84 5.77 -22.51
N MET A 88 2.12 6.11 -22.67
CA MET A 88 3.14 6.10 -21.59
C MET A 88 4.54 5.84 -22.13
N GLN A 89 5.39 6.86 -21.93
CA GLN A 89 6.84 6.79 -22.10
C GLN A 89 7.54 7.24 -20.81
N SER A 90 8.63 6.51 -20.55
CA SER A 90 9.91 6.80 -19.87
C SER A 90 9.97 7.40 -18.46
N LEU A 91 10.42 6.58 -17.50
CA LEU A 91 11.70 6.62 -16.73
C LEU A 91 11.77 5.40 -15.76
N PRO A 92 12.91 4.71 -15.62
CA PRO A 92 12.99 3.44 -14.88
C PRO A 92 12.78 3.61 -13.36
N LEU A 93 12.05 2.66 -12.75
CA LEU A 93 11.84 2.57 -11.31
C LEU A 93 11.84 1.10 -10.85
N THR A 94 13.03 0.54 -10.62
CA THR A 94 13.34 -0.45 -9.55
C THR A 94 14.85 -0.76 -9.54
N GLU A 95 15.47 -0.74 -8.35
CA GLU A 95 16.86 -1.19 -8.11
C GLU A 95 16.94 -2.58 -7.45
N ASP A 96 15.85 -3.33 -7.38
CA ASP A 96 15.88 -4.69 -6.81
C ASP A 96 16.12 -5.72 -7.91
N LYS A 97 17.32 -6.31 -7.92
CA LYS A 97 17.80 -7.24 -8.95
C LYS A 97 17.50 -8.72 -8.62
N SER A 98 16.70 -9.00 -7.58
CA SER A 98 16.58 -10.34 -6.97
C SER A 98 15.32 -11.14 -7.36
N LEU A 99 14.84 -11.04 -8.60
CA LEU A 99 13.64 -11.77 -9.06
C LEU A 99 13.90 -13.20 -9.56
N LEU A 100 15.17 -13.62 -9.68
CA LEU A 100 15.51 -14.99 -10.12
C LEU A 100 15.69 -15.93 -8.94
N SER A 101 15.28 -17.19 -9.14
CA SER A 101 15.72 -18.28 -8.27
C SER A 101 17.25 -18.43 -8.35
N GLU A 102 17.87 -18.95 -7.29
CA GLU A 102 19.31 -19.24 -7.30
C GLU A 102 19.70 -20.20 -8.44
N GLU A 103 18.83 -21.14 -8.78
CA GLU A 103 19.03 -22.06 -9.92
C GLU A 103 19.06 -21.31 -11.25
N ASP A 104 18.09 -20.44 -11.49
CA ASP A 104 18.00 -19.66 -12.73
C ASP A 104 19.17 -18.69 -12.85
N ARG A 105 19.56 -18.07 -11.73
CA ARG A 105 20.72 -17.17 -11.68
C ARG A 105 22.00 -17.91 -12.05
N LEU A 106 22.25 -19.08 -11.47
CA LEU A 106 23.42 -19.91 -11.80
C LEU A 106 23.39 -20.37 -13.26
N SER A 107 22.20 -20.71 -13.79
CA SER A 107 22.05 -21.06 -15.21
C SER A 107 22.37 -19.87 -16.12
N LEU A 108 21.90 -18.68 -15.77
CA LEU A 108 22.14 -17.45 -16.52
C LEU A 108 23.63 -17.08 -16.53
N GLU A 109 24.30 -17.18 -15.38
CA GLU A 109 25.75 -16.94 -15.24
C GLU A 109 26.59 -17.96 -16.03
N LYS A 110 26.17 -19.23 -16.07
CA LYS A 110 26.93 -20.31 -16.71
C LYS A 110 26.65 -20.45 -18.21
N ASN A 111 25.38 -20.37 -18.61
CA ASN A 111 24.91 -20.72 -19.95
C ASN A 111 24.48 -19.50 -20.78
N GLY A 112 24.35 -18.32 -20.15
CA GLY A 112 23.81 -17.10 -20.78
C GLY A 112 22.28 -17.08 -20.90
N TYR A 113 21.60 -18.12 -20.41
CA TYR A 113 20.15 -18.23 -20.36
C TYR A 113 19.68 -19.16 -19.23
N PHE A 114 18.43 -19.00 -18.80
CA PHE A 114 17.71 -19.99 -18.01
C PHE A 114 16.47 -20.49 -18.75
N ILE A 115 15.89 -21.61 -18.31
CA ILE A 115 14.71 -22.20 -18.94
C ILE A 115 13.46 -21.78 -18.17
N TRP A 116 12.53 -21.19 -18.89
CA TRP A 116 11.23 -20.84 -18.38
C TRP A 116 10.13 -21.63 -19.06
N LYS A 117 8.97 -21.80 -18.43
CA LYS A 117 7.88 -22.62 -18.94
C LYS A 117 6.64 -21.77 -19.21
N VAL A 118 6.15 -21.83 -20.44
CA VAL A 118 4.94 -21.12 -20.86
C VAL A 118 3.87 -22.12 -21.30
N TYR A 119 2.61 -21.84 -20.98
CA TYR A 119 1.51 -22.71 -21.34
C TYR A 119 1.04 -22.43 -22.77
N GLN A 120 1.09 -23.42 -23.64
CA GLN A 120 0.72 -23.32 -25.05
C GLN A 120 0.04 -24.61 -25.52
N LYS A 121 -1.11 -24.49 -26.20
CA LYS A 121 -1.82 -25.61 -26.84
C LYS A 121 -2.01 -26.84 -25.93
N GLY A 122 -2.32 -26.62 -24.66
CA GLY A 122 -2.61 -27.70 -23.70
C GLY A 122 -1.40 -28.22 -22.90
N GLN A 123 -0.20 -27.69 -23.11
CA GLN A 123 1.01 -28.18 -22.44
C GLN A 123 1.99 -27.05 -22.07
N PHE A 124 2.88 -27.31 -21.12
CA PHE A 124 3.96 -26.38 -20.79
C PHE A 124 5.16 -26.61 -21.70
N ASN A 125 5.52 -25.59 -22.48
CA ASN A 125 6.67 -25.62 -23.37
C ASN A 125 7.83 -24.81 -22.75
N PRO A 126 9.07 -25.34 -22.79
CA PRO A 126 10.24 -24.60 -22.33
C PRO A 126 10.65 -23.53 -23.34
N ILE A 127 11.01 -22.35 -22.84
CA ILE A 127 11.62 -21.27 -23.60
C ILE A 127 12.92 -20.83 -22.92
N GLN A 128 13.89 -20.38 -23.71
CA GLN A 128 15.16 -19.85 -23.21
C GLN A 128 14.99 -18.35 -22.94
N VAL A 129 15.29 -17.93 -21.71
CA VAL A 129 15.31 -16.52 -21.33
C VAL A 129 16.76 -16.09 -21.19
N THR A 130 17.19 -15.21 -22.08
CA THR A 130 18.56 -14.68 -22.12
C THR A 130 18.77 -13.59 -21.07
N GLN A 131 20.05 -13.29 -20.77
CA GLN A 131 20.42 -12.16 -19.90
C GLN A 131 19.78 -10.85 -20.36
N LYS A 132 19.76 -10.59 -21.67
CA LYS A 132 19.19 -9.38 -22.25
C LYS A 132 17.68 -9.27 -22.00
N GLU A 133 16.95 -10.38 -22.12
CA GLU A 133 15.50 -10.40 -21.89
C GLU A 133 15.17 -10.23 -20.41
N TYR A 134 15.95 -10.87 -19.52
CA TYR A 134 15.83 -10.69 -18.09
C TYR A 134 16.12 -9.25 -17.65
N GLU A 135 17.21 -8.66 -18.14
CA GLU A 135 17.56 -7.25 -17.85
C GLU A 135 16.46 -6.29 -18.32
N ALA A 136 15.91 -6.55 -19.51
CA ALA A 136 14.84 -5.74 -20.06
C ALA A 136 13.54 -5.87 -19.24
N TYR A 137 13.28 -7.02 -18.64
CA TYR A 137 12.16 -7.25 -17.73
C TYR A 137 12.31 -6.49 -16.41
N ILE A 138 13.45 -6.64 -15.71
CA ILE A 138 13.65 -6.01 -14.39
C ILE A 138 13.84 -4.49 -14.48
N SER A 139 14.17 -3.97 -15.67
CA SER A 139 14.33 -2.53 -15.93
C SER A 139 13.07 -1.87 -16.49
N TRP A 140 11.95 -2.60 -16.53
CA TRP A 140 10.71 -2.08 -17.07
C TRP A 140 10.18 -0.86 -16.29
N ASP A 141 9.67 0.12 -17.04
CA ASP A 141 9.17 1.38 -16.51
C ASP A 141 7.69 1.32 -16.12
N ASN A 142 7.44 1.34 -14.82
CA ASN A 142 6.11 1.40 -14.21
C ASN A 142 5.70 2.81 -13.72
N SER A 143 6.49 3.85 -13.99
CA SER A 143 6.26 5.23 -13.52
C SER A 143 4.89 5.79 -13.93
N HIS A 144 4.34 5.25 -15.01
CA HIS A 144 3.02 5.58 -15.49
C HIS A 144 1.89 5.37 -14.48
N VAL A 145 2.07 4.48 -13.51
CA VAL A 145 1.14 4.24 -12.42
C VAL A 145 0.86 5.53 -11.64
N LEU A 146 1.85 6.42 -11.54
CA LEU A 146 1.72 7.74 -10.92
C LEU A 146 0.78 8.69 -11.68
N ARG A 147 0.54 8.42 -12.97
CA ARG A 147 -0.33 9.21 -13.85
C ARG A 147 -1.76 8.64 -13.91
N MET A 148 -2.05 7.56 -13.19
CA MET A 148 -3.38 6.96 -13.17
C MET A 148 -4.42 8.00 -12.74
N PRO A 149 -5.56 8.14 -13.47
CA PRO A 149 -6.58 9.12 -13.11
C PRO A 149 -7.03 8.93 -11.66
N LYS A 150 -7.13 10.02 -10.90
CA LYS A 150 -7.55 9.99 -9.49
C LYS A 150 -8.94 9.37 -9.29
N THR A 151 -9.76 9.36 -10.33
CA THR A 151 -11.09 8.75 -10.37
C THR A 151 -11.06 7.22 -10.50
N THR A 152 -9.91 6.63 -10.77
CA THR A 152 -9.74 5.18 -10.93
C THR A 152 -9.48 4.57 -9.57
N CYS A 153 -10.37 3.68 -9.13
CA CYS A 153 -10.18 2.87 -7.93
C CYS A 153 -9.38 1.62 -8.28
N VAL A 154 -8.39 1.29 -7.45
CA VAL A 154 -7.56 0.09 -7.62
C VAL A 154 -7.67 -0.78 -6.37
N LEU A 155 -7.78 -2.08 -6.59
CA LEU A 155 -7.67 -3.11 -5.56
C LEU A 155 -6.44 -3.97 -5.86
N THR A 156 -5.57 -4.14 -4.87
CA THR A 156 -4.57 -5.20 -4.87
C THR A 156 -4.91 -6.16 -3.75
N ILE A 157 -5.00 -7.44 -4.08
CA ILE A 157 -5.10 -8.55 -3.14
C ILE A 157 -3.77 -9.28 -3.28
N HIS A 158 -3.06 -9.55 -2.18
CA HIS A 158 -1.75 -10.18 -2.22
C HIS A 158 -1.55 -11.15 -1.06
N GLY A 159 -0.96 -12.31 -1.31
CA GLY A 159 -0.67 -13.30 -0.28
C GLY A 159 0.62 -12.97 0.48
N ILE A 160 0.59 -13.07 1.81
CA ILE A 160 1.79 -12.84 2.63
C ILE A 160 2.84 -13.95 2.44
N ASN A 161 2.39 -15.17 2.11
CA ASN A 161 3.26 -16.32 1.89
C ASN A 161 3.69 -16.48 0.42
N ASP A 162 3.45 -15.48 -0.43
CA ASP A 162 3.95 -15.46 -1.81
C ASP A 162 5.49 -15.43 -1.82
N GLN A 163 6.09 -16.55 -2.23
CA GLN A 163 7.54 -16.73 -2.35
C GLN A 163 8.09 -16.30 -3.71
N ILE A 164 7.21 -15.98 -4.67
CA ILE A 164 7.59 -15.56 -6.03
C ILE A 164 7.61 -14.04 -6.10
N VAL A 165 6.56 -13.38 -5.62
CA VAL A 165 6.46 -11.92 -5.55
C VAL A 165 6.23 -11.51 -4.09
N PRO A 166 7.28 -11.02 -3.40
CA PRO A 166 7.16 -10.57 -2.02
C PRO A 166 6.04 -9.55 -1.81
N ALA A 167 5.27 -9.69 -0.72
CA ALA A 167 4.16 -8.79 -0.37
C ALA A 167 4.58 -7.31 -0.23
N TYR A 168 5.86 -7.04 0.03
CA TYR A 168 6.37 -5.67 0.08
C TYR A 168 6.24 -4.94 -1.27
N HIS A 169 6.36 -5.63 -2.40
CA HIS A 169 6.17 -5.01 -3.73
C HIS A 169 4.73 -4.55 -3.94
N ALA A 170 3.76 -5.34 -3.51
CA ALA A 170 2.35 -4.96 -3.53
C ALA A 170 2.10 -3.71 -2.67
N ALA A 171 2.76 -3.61 -1.51
CA ALA A 171 2.70 -2.42 -0.67
C ALA A 171 3.33 -1.18 -1.33
N ILE A 172 4.48 -1.33 -1.99
CA ILE A 172 5.10 -0.23 -2.76
C ILE A 172 4.19 0.21 -3.91
N PHE A 173 3.60 -0.73 -4.65
CA PHE A 173 2.68 -0.41 -5.73
C PHE A 173 1.44 0.33 -5.23
N ALA A 174 0.82 -0.17 -4.16
CA ALA A 174 -0.31 0.48 -3.49
C ALA A 174 0.01 1.92 -3.11
N ASN A 175 1.21 2.13 -2.55
CA ASN A 175 1.71 3.44 -2.17
C ASN A 175 1.87 4.43 -3.33
N LYS A 176 1.97 3.97 -4.59
CA LYS A 176 2.08 4.86 -5.76
C LYS A 176 0.73 5.30 -6.32
N ILE A 177 -0.37 4.63 -5.94
CA ILE A 177 -1.71 4.88 -6.49
C ILE A 177 -2.57 5.56 -5.45
N SER A 178 -3.08 6.73 -5.81
CA SER A 178 -3.81 7.55 -4.85
C SER A 178 -5.10 6.92 -4.34
N ASN A 179 -5.85 6.24 -5.19
CA ASN A 179 -7.14 5.65 -4.84
C ASN A 179 -7.04 4.13 -4.87
N HIS A 180 -6.29 3.61 -3.90
CA HIS A 180 -5.89 2.21 -3.82
C HIS A 180 -6.39 1.55 -2.54
N THR A 181 -6.84 0.31 -2.66
CA THR A 181 -7.12 -0.59 -1.54
C THR A 181 -6.15 -1.77 -1.62
N LEU A 182 -5.32 -1.96 -0.61
CA LEU A 182 -4.45 -3.12 -0.47
C LEU A 182 -5.04 -4.08 0.56
N MET A 183 -5.20 -5.34 0.15
CA MET A 183 -5.60 -6.44 1.02
C MET A 183 -4.50 -7.47 1.04
N LEU A 184 -3.92 -7.69 2.23
CA LEU A 184 -2.92 -8.73 2.46
C LEU A 184 -3.61 -9.93 3.09
N LEU A 185 -3.54 -11.08 2.41
CA LEU A 185 -4.15 -12.31 2.89
C LEU A 185 -3.09 -13.16 3.61
N PRO A 186 -3.32 -13.52 4.88
CA PRO A 186 -2.43 -14.44 5.59
C PRO A 186 -2.50 -15.82 4.94
N ASP A 187 -1.39 -16.53 4.90
CA ASP A 187 -1.31 -17.92 4.43
C ASP A 187 -1.65 -18.19 2.96
N VAL A 188 -1.73 -17.14 2.14
CA VAL A 188 -1.97 -17.24 0.69
C VAL A 188 -0.65 -17.22 -0.08
N ASP A 189 -0.51 -18.14 -1.03
CA ASP A 189 0.65 -18.26 -1.93
C ASP A 189 0.45 -17.47 -3.24
N HIS A 190 1.43 -17.55 -4.15
CA HIS A 190 1.41 -16.87 -5.45
C HIS A 190 0.21 -17.27 -6.34
N GLN A 191 -0.30 -18.48 -6.18
CA GLN A 191 -1.36 -19.06 -7.01
C GLN A 191 -2.75 -18.96 -6.36
N TYR A 192 -2.83 -18.41 -5.15
CA TYR A 192 -4.03 -18.40 -4.33
C TYR A 192 -4.59 -19.79 -4.07
N SER A 193 -3.72 -20.78 -3.92
CA SER A 193 -4.08 -22.20 -3.75
C SER A 193 -5.05 -22.40 -2.59
N GLY A 194 -6.26 -22.89 -2.87
CA GLY A 194 -7.31 -23.08 -1.85
C GLY A 194 -8.11 -21.81 -1.48
N TYR A 195 -7.76 -20.65 -2.03
CA TYR A 195 -8.37 -19.35 -1.72
C TYR A 195 -9.14 -18.72 -2.89
N HIS A 196 -9.29 -19.42 -4.02
CA HIS A 196 -9.92 -18.86 -5.24
C HIS A 196 -11.35 -18.35 -5.02
N GLN A 197 -12.17 -19.04 -4.24
CA GLN A 197 -13.55 -18.59 -3.97
C GLN A 197 -13.57 -17.32 -3.11
N GLU A 198 -12.77 -17.28 -2.04
CA GLU A 198 -12.67 -16.10 -1.18
C GLU A 198 -12.13 -14.88 -1.95
N LEU A 199 -11.12 -15.10 -2.80
CA LEU A 199 -10.58 -14.08 -3.70
C LEU A 199 -11.68 -13.50 -4.61
N VAL A 200 -12.50 -14.35 -5.22
CA VAL A 200 -13.64 -13.92 -6.05
C VAL A 200 -14.66 -13.13 -5.25
N ASP A 201 -14.96 -13.53 -4.01
CA ASP A 201 -15.90 -12.82 -3.15
C ASP A 201 -15.37 -11.45 -2.69
N ILE A 202 -14.07 -11.32 -2.43
CA ILE A 202 -13.42 -10.03 -2.17
C ILE A 202 -13.58 -9.09 -3.37
N ILE A 203 -13.30 -9.58 -4.59
CA ILE A 203 -13.42 -8.79 -5.83
C ILE A 203 -14.87 -8.35 -6.06
N LYS A 204 -15.85 -9.25 -5.84
CA LYS A 204 -17.28 -8.92 -5.96
C LYS A 204 -17.70 -7.84 -4.98
N LYS A 205 -17.36 -8.00 -3.68
CA LYS A 205 -17.65 -7.00 -2.65
C LYS A 205 -17.03 -5.65 -2.98
N TYR A 206 -15.82 -5.65 -3.53
CA TYR A 206 -15.18 -4.42 -3.99
C TYR A 206 -15.98 -3.76 -5.11
N PHE A 207 -16.36 -4.50 -6.15
CA PHE A 207 -17.21 -3.95 -7.22
C PHE A 207 -18.55 -3.42 -6.70
N GLU A 208 -19.25 -4.17 -5.86
CA GLU A 208 -20.51 -3.75 -5.24
C GLU A 208 -20.36 -2.45 -4.45
N LYS A 209 -19.31 -2.36 -3.60
CA LYS A 209 -19.00 -1.16 -2.83
C LYS A 209 -18.77 0.06 -3.72
N HIS A 210 -18.02 -0.11 -4.81
CA HIS A 210 -17.62 0.99 -5.69
C HIS A 210 -18.64 1.32 -6.79
N GLU A 211 -19.67 0.49 -6.99
CA GLU A 211 -20.83 0.81 -7.83
C GLU A 211 -21.91 1.61 -7.09
N ASN A 212 -21.97 1.54 -5.77
CA ASN A 212 -22.91 2.34 -4.98
C ASN A 212 -22.65 3.83 -5.21
N ASP A 213 -23.70 4.51 -5.71
CA ASP A 213 -23.75 5.85 -6.30
C ASP A 213 -23.14 6.97 -5.43
N ALA A 214 -22.87 6.71 -4.15
CA ALA A 214 -22.20 7.63 -3.23
C ALA A 214 -20.78 8.00 -3.67
N TYR A 215 -19.98 7.05 -4.17
CA TYR A 215 -18.60 7.31 -4.58
C TYR A 215 -18.55 8.22 -5.83
N ARG A 216 -19.43 7.96 -6.80
CA ARG A 216 -19.57 8.80 -8.01
C ARG A 216 -20.18 10.15 -7.72
N LYS A 217 -21.16 10.24 -6.81
CA LYS A 217 -21.72 11.52 -6.34
C LYS A 217 -20.68 12.39 -5.63
N ALA A 218 -19.80 11.80 -4.82
CA ALA A 218 -18.69 12.52 -4.19
C ALA A 218 -17.73 13.15 -5.22
N ILE A 219 -17.40 12.41 -6.29
CA ILE A 219 -16.56 12.91 -7.40
C ILE A 219 -17.28 14.02 -8.20
N LEU A 220 -18.58 13.85 -8.48
CA LEU A 220 -19.38 14.81 -9.26
C LEU A 220 -19.71 16.11 -8.50
N MET A 221 -19.71 16.09 -7.17
CA MET A 221 -19.97 17.25 -6.31
C MET A 221 -18.76 18.19 -6.18
N GLY A 222 -17.71 18.04 -6.99
CA GLY A 222 -16.57 18.94 -6.99
C GLY A 222 -15.69 18.83 -5.74
N GLN A 223 -15.78 17.72 -4.98
CA GLN A 223 -14.74 17.34 -4.03
C GLN A 223 -13.51 16.84 -4.79
N HIS A 224 -12.85 17.76 -5.50
CA HIS A 224 -11.52 17.52 -6.02
C HIS A 224 -10.48 17.81 -4.93
N ASN A 225 -9.55 16.86 -4.78
CA ASN A 225 -8.24 16.95 -4.15
C ASN A 225 -8.15 16.55 -2.67
N SER A 226 -7.63 15.34 -2.46
CA SER A 226 -6.25 15.26 -1.97
C SER A 226 -5.42 14.39 -2.90
N LEU A 227 -4.21 14.86 -3.14
CA LEU A 227 -3.14 14.13 -3.79
C LEU A 227 -2.75 13.09 -2.74
N VAL A 228 -3.28 11.87 -2.81
CA VAL A 228 -2.98 10.85 -1.80
C VAL A 228 -1.50 10.52 -1.94
N ILE A 229 -0.71 11.05 -1.01
CA ILE A 229 0.66 10.61 -0.79
C ILE A 229 0.52 9.25 -0.09
N PRO A 230 1.38 8.27 -0.40
CA PRO A 230 1.39 7.03 0.37
C PRO A 230 1.34 7.29 1.86
N ARG A 231 0.53 6.51 2.58
CA ARG A 231 0.42 6.61 4.04
C ARG A 231 1.82 6.66 4.65
N TRP A 232 2.73 5.80 4.17
CA TRP A 232 4.15 5.83 4.50
C TRP A 232 4.90 6.83 3.62
N ILE A 233 5.60 7.75 4.26
CA ILE A 233 6.40 8.76 3.57
C ILE A 233 7.84 8.53 3.98
N ASP A 234 8.69 8.29 2.99
CA ASP A 234 10.12 8.18 3.25
C ASP A 234 10.68 9.55 3.65
N VAL A 235 10.99 9.68 4.92
CA VAL A 235 11.71 10.80 5.50
C VAL A 235 13.03 10.23 5.96
N GLU A 236 14.06 10.39 5.13
CA GLU A 236 15.38 9.79 5.36
C GLU A 236 15.90 10.14 6.77
N GLY A 237 16.29 9.12 7.53
CA GLY A 237 16.71 9.25 8.93
C GLY A 237 15.58 9.14 9.96
N VAL A 238 14.32 8.99 9.53
CA VAL A 238 13.17 8.91 10.42
C VAL A 238 12.43 7.59 10.23
N LYS A 239 12.38 6.80 11.30
CA LYS A 239 11.63 5.55 11.29
C LYS A 239 10.14 5.79 11.49
N ASN A 240 9.36 4.84 11.01
CA ASN A 240 7.93 4.73 11.31
C ASN A 240 7.11 5.98 10.89
N PHE A 241 7.56 6.75 9.90
CA PHE A 241 6.93 8.00 9.46
C PHE A 241 5.73 7.75 8.53
N ARG A 242 4.54 8.18 8.94
CA ARG A 242 3.31 8.04 8.15
C ARG A 242 2.22 9.06 8.48
N ASP A 243 1.29 9.24 7.55
CA ASP A 243 0.05 9.99 7.71
C ASP A 243 -0.98 9.20 8.54
N ILE A 244 -1.64 9.86 9.49
CA ILE A 244 -2.78 9.29 10.24
C ILE A 244 -4.07 9.39 9.41
N GLY A 245 -4.16 10.27 8.42
CA GLY A 245 -5.35 10.48 7.61
C GLY A 245 -5.78 9.31 6.72
N GLY A 246 -6.86 9.50 5.98
CA GLY A 246 -7.39 8.57 4.99
C GLY A 246 -8.30 7.45 5.54
N TRP A 247 -8.56 7.41 6.85
CA TRP A 247 -9.47 6.42 7.43
C TRP A 247 -10.94 6.84 7.32
N PRO A 248 -11.86 5.92 7.00
CA PRO A 248 -13.28 6.23 6.92
C PRO A 248 -13.89 6.47 8.30
N ILE A 249 -14.87 7.38 8.36
CA ILE A 249 -15.75 7.56 9.52
C ILE A 249 -16.82 6.47 9.49
N LYS A 250 -17.23 5.98 10.66
CA LYS A 250 -18.12 4.81 10.83
C LYS A 250 -19.47 4.95 10.11
N ASP A 251 -20.03 6.15 10.08
CA ASP A 251 -21.30 6.47 9.43
C ASP A 251 -21.18 6.68 7.90
N GLY A 252 -19.96 6.63 7.36
CA GLY A 252 -19.68 6.85 5.94
C GLY A 252 -19.78 8.32 5.50
N SER A 253 -19.92 9.27 6.43
CA SER A 253 -20.03 10.71 6.14
C SER A 253 -18.75 11.31 5.55
N GLY A 254 -17.61 10.64 5.72
CA GLY A 254 -16.35 11.10 5.18
C GLY A 254 -15.15 10.28 5.63
N TYR A 255 -13.98 10.92 5.54
CA TYR A 255 -12.69 10.35 5.89
C TYR A 255 -11.89 11.35 6.71
N ILE A 256 -10.96 10.83 7.52
CA ILE A 256 -9.97 11.65 8.21
C ILE A 256 -9.12 12.36 7.17
N ARG A 257 -9.02 13.68 7.29
CA ARG A 257 -8.28 14.49 6.35
C ARG A 257 -6.79 14.12 6.36
N GLU A 258 -6.27 13.82 5.18
CA GLU A 258 -4.85 13.56 4.93
C GLU A 258 -4.00 14.83 5.12
N ARG A 259 -2.70 14.62 5.34
CA ARG A 259 -1.65 15.63 5.44
C ARG A 259 -1.93 16.70 6.49
N THR A 260 -2.68 16.33 7.51
CA THR A 260 -2.95 17.20 8.66
C THR A 260 -2.07 16.76 9.84
N VAL A 261 -1.97 15.45 10.05
CA VAL A 261 -1.23 14.88 11.19
C VAL A 261 -0.39 13.69 10.72
N PHE A 262 0.92 13.83 10.85
CA PHE A 262 1.88 12.76 10.67
C PHE A 262 2.31 12.18 12.02
N ARG A 263 2.65 10.89 12.03
CA ARG A 263 3.26 10.21 13.18
C ARG A 263 4.57 9.56 12.78
N CYS A 264 5.54 9.54 13.69
CA CYS A 264 6.83 8.92 13.46
C CYS A 264 7.56 8.53 14.74
N GLY A 265 8.71 7.85 14.58
CA GLY A 265 9.75 7.78 15.61
C GLY A 265 10.45 9.12 15.82
N HIS A 266 11.52 9.13 16.62
CA HIS A 266 12.24 10.37 16.89
C HIS A 266 12.89 10.95 15.63
N LEU A 267 13.01 12.28 15.59
CA LEU A 267 13.57 13.05 14.48
C LEU A 267 15.07 13.38 14.65
N VAL A 268 15.77 12.73 15.59
CA VAL A 268 17.18 13.02 15.87
C VAL A 268 18.06 12.82 14.64
N ASP A 269 17.89 11.70 13.95
CA ASP A 269 18.76 11.28 12.84
C ASP A 269 18.28 11.80 11.48
N ILE A 270 17.32 12.73 11.44
CA ILE A 270 16.76 13.25 10.19
C ILE A 270 17.86 13.90 9.34
N THR A 271 17.93 13.51 8.07
CA THR A 271 18.94 14.04 7.16
C THR A 271 18.47 15.34 6.50
N PRO A 272 19.36 16.08 5.82
CA PRO A 272 18.96 17.22 5.00
C PRO A 272 17.88 16.87 3.95
N LYS A 273 17.92 15.66 3.36
CA LYS A 273 16.87 15.23 2.42
C LYS A 273 15.53 15.01 3.13
N GLY A 274 15.55 14.40 4.32
CA GLY A 274 14.37 14.24 5.16
C GLY A 274 13.75 15.58 5.54
N ILE A 275 14.56 16.58 5.88
CA ILE A 275 14.11 17.95 6.16
C ILE A 275 13.39 18.56 4.95
N GLU A 276 13.92 18.38 3.73
CA GLU A 276 13.26 18.86 2.51
C GLU A 276 11.92 18.16 2.25
N VAL A 277 11.76 16.89 2.66
CA VAL A 277 10.46 16.22 2.64
C VAL A 277 9.50 16.91 3.61
N LEU A 278 9.91 17.18 4.86
CA LEU A 278 9.05 17.85 5.84
C LEU A 278 8.59 19.24 5.37
N LYS A 279 9.48 20.01 4.72
CA LYS A 279 9.12 21.30 4.10
C LYS A 279 8.08 21.15 3.00
N ARG A 280 8.23 20.16 2.10
CA ARG A 280 7.24 19.87 1.04
C ARG A 280 5.89 19.42 1.60
N LEU A 281 5.90 18.75 2.75
CA LEU A 281 4.70 18.36 3.51
C LEU A 281 4.10 19.52 4.32
N ASN A 282 4.74 20.70 4.30
CA ASN A 282 4.32 21.89 5.03
C ASN A 282 4.13 21.62 6.54
N VAL A 283 5.08 20.89 7.13
CA VAL A 283 5.08 20.59 8.56
C VAL A 283 5.50 21.84 9.34
N ILE A 284 4.58 22.38 10.14
CA ILE A 284 4.80 23.62 10.91
C ILE A 284 5.12 23.36 12.38
N ALA A 285 4.82 22.17 12.89
CA ALA A 285 4.99 21.84 14.30
C ALA A 285 5.34 20.36 14.50
N ALA A 286 6.23 20.09 15.45
CA ALA A 286 6.54 18.73 15.92
C ALA A 286 6.34 18.63 17.44
N PHE A 287 5.43 17.77 17.86
CA PHE A 287 5.15 17.49 19.26
C PHE A 287 5.90 16.24 19.71
N ASP A 288 6.84 16.43 20.64
CA ASP A 288 7.76 15.39 21.10
C ASP A 288 7.34 14.85 22.47
N PHE A 289 6.83 13.61 22.49
CA PHE A 289 6.39 12.93 23.72
C PHE A 289 7.53 12.25 24.50
N ARG A 290 8.78 12.41 24.07
CA ARG A 290 9.94 11.93 24.82
C ARG A 290 10.10 12.74 26.11
N SER A 291 10.46 12.04 27.16
CA SER A 291 10.83 12.62 28.44
C SER A 291 12.25 13.18 28.41
N GLU A 292 12.59 14.04 29.38
CA GLU A 292 13.95 14.59 29.50
C GLU A 292 15.05 13.51 29.47
N PRO A 293 14.96 12.38 30.21
CA PRO A 293 16.00 11.34 30.16
C PRO A 293 16.15 10.70 28.77
N GLU A 294 15.06 10.55 28.02
CA GLU A 294 15.11 10.04 26.65
C GLU A 294 15.80 11.03 25.71
N ILE A 295 15.53 12.33 25.88
CA ILE A 295 16.16 13.40 25.11
C ILE A 295 17.64 13.52 25.47
N GLU A 296 18.01 13.44 26.75
CA GLU A 296 19.41 13.45 27.21
C GLU A 296 20.21 12.28 26.63
N ARG A 297 19.59 11.10 26.51
CA ARG A 297 20.24 9.90 25.95
C ARG A 297 20.32 9.90 24.42
N GLN A 298 19.25 10.32 23.75
CA GLN A 298 19.13 10.17 22.29
C GLN A 298 19.49 11.43 21.53
N GLY A 299 19.39 12.61 22.15
CA GLY A 299 19.52 13.91 21.51
C GLY A 299 18.18 14.54 21.12
N VAL A 300 18.28 15.81 20.70
CA VAL A 300 17.17 16.64 20.21
C VAL A 300 17.21 16.63 18.67
N MET A 301 16.05 16.79 18.04
CA MET A 301 15.98 17.00 16.59
C MET A 301 16.75 18.28 16.18
N PRO A 302 17.31 18.34 14.96
CA PRO A 302 17.92 19.58 14.47
C PRO A 302 16.89 20.69 14.34
N SER A 303 17.36 21.95 14.41
CA SER A 303 16.51 23.10 14.11
C SER A 303 16.12 23.10 12.62
N ILE A 304 14.83 23.21 12.33
CA ILE A 304 14.28 23.20 10.97
C ILE A 304 13.51 24.51 10.76
N ASP A 305 13.90 25.28 9.75
CA ASP A 305 13.24 26.53 9.41
C ASP A 305 11.74 26.33 9.12
N GLY A 306 10.89 27.19 9.69
CA GLY A 306 9.44 27.10 9.59
C GLY A 306 8.76 26.02 10.43
N LEU A 307 9.50 25.18 11.16
CA LEU A 307 8.96 24.12 12.03
C LEU A 307 9.25 24.43 13.50
N THR A 308 8.19 24.54 14.30
CA THR A 308 8.32 24.73 15.76
C THR A 308 8.35 23.40 16.49
N HIS A 309 9.41 23.15 17.27
CA HIS A 309 9.49 21.98 18.16
C HIS A 309 8.79 22.27 19.49
N TYR A 310 7.85 21.41 19.87
CA TYR A 310 7.09 21.48 21.12
C TYR A 310 7.45 20.28 22.02
N PRO A 311 8.36 20.46 23.00
CA PRO A 311 8.59 19.48 24.06
C PRO A 311 7.28 19.20 24.81
N SER A 312 6.78 17.98 24.66
CA SER A 312 5.45 17.56 25.14
C SER A 312 5.57 16.27 25.94
N ALA A 313 6.58 16.21 26.81
CA ALA A 313 6.87 15.06 27.65
C ALA A 313 5.61 14.61 28.40
N MET A 314 5.27 13.32 28.24
CA MET A 314 4.14 12.68 28.93
C MET A 314 4.50 12.23 30.35
N PHE A 315 5.79 12.12 30.61
CA PHE A 315 6.36 11.66 31.86
C PHE A 315 7.42 12.65 32.32
N THR A 316 7.46 12.87 33.63
CA THR A 316 8.45 13.72 34.30
C THR A 316 9.69 12.91 34.68
N LYS A 317 10.76 13.58 35.12
CA LYS A 317 11.95 12.90 35.68
C LYS A 317 11.63 12.00 36.87
N ALA A 318 10.65 12.36 37.70
CA ALA A 318 10.22 11.55 38.84
C ALA A 318 9.60 10.21 38.41
N ASP A 319 9.00 10.16 37.21
CA ASP A 319 8.42 8.95 36.64
C ASP A 319 9.45 7.96 36.08
N TYR A 320 10.72 8.38 36.07
CA TYR A 320 11.88 7.58 35.70
C TYR A 320 12.68 7.09 36.92
N SER A 321 12.11 7.18 38.14
CA SER A 321 12.71 6.51 39.29
C SER A 321 12.76 4.98 39.07
N PRO A 322 13.72 4.26 39.66
CA PRO A 322 13.80 2.80 39.55
C PRO A 322 12.48 2.10 39.90
N GLU A 323 11.75 2.59 40.90
CA GLU A 323 10.47 2.04 41.37
C GLU A 323 9.33 2.30 40.37
N ALA A 324 9.26 3.51 39.80
CA ALA A 324 8.26 3.87 38.81
C ALA A 324 8.49 3.13 37.48
N LEU A 325 9.75 2.99 37.07
CA LEU A 325 10.14 2.18 35.90
C LEU A 325 9.83 0.71 36.13
N ALA A 326 10.17 0.15 37.30
CA ALA A 326 9.87 -1.25 37.63
C ALA A 326 8.36 -1.52 37.60
N THR A 327 7.55 -0.62 38.16
CA THR A 327 6.07 -0.74 38.15
C THR A 327 5.52 -0.69 36.73
N ARG A 328 6.03 0.22 35.90
CA ARG A 328 5.63 0.36 34.50
C ARG A 328 6.07 -0.84 33.65
N TRP A 329 7.30 -1.30 33.83
CA TRP A 329 7.87 -2.42 33.09
C TRP A 329 7.18 -3.73 33.47
N LYS A 330 6.81 -3.91 34.74
CA LYS A 330 5.99 -5.04 35.19
C LYS A 330 4.69 -5.16 34.37
N GLY A 331 4.03 -4.05 34.06
CA GLY A 331 2.87 -4.03 33.18
C GLY A 331 3.16 -4.55 31.77
N TYR A 332 4.32 -4.26 31.19
CA TYR A 332 4.70 -4.83 29.89
C TYR A 332 5.05 -6.33 29.95
N PHE A 333 5.48 -6.83 31.12
CA PHE A 333 5.80 -8.25 31.33
C PHE A 333 4.59 -9.12 31.70
N GLU A 334 3.43 -8.53 31.97
CA GLU A 334 2.16 -9.25 32.24
C GLU A 334 1.47 -9.78 30.96
N GLY A 335 2.16 -9.75 29.81
CA GLY A 335 1.64 -10.22 28.53
C GLY A 335 0.55 -9.29 27.96
N PRO A 336 -0.37 -9.79 27.11
CA PRO A 336 -1.32 -8.95 26.37
C PRO A 336 -2.26 -8.13 27.26
N TYR A 337 -2.56 -8.61 28.48
CA TYR A 337 -3.44 -7.95 29.43
C TYR A 337 -2.77 -6.81 30.23
N GLY A 338 -1.45 -6.72 30.19
CA GLY A 338 -0.70 -5.68 30.89
C GLY A 338 -0.57 -4.37 30.09
N PHE A 339 -0.60 -4.44 28.76
CA PHE A 339 -0.55 -3.26 27.88
C PHE A 339 -1.68 -2.25 28.13
N PRO A 340 -2.97 -2.66 28.26
CA PRO A 340 -4.05 -1.73 28.57
C PRO A 340 -3.83 -0.94 29.86
N LYS A 341 -3.26 -1.57 30.90
CA LYS A 341 -2.94 -0.89 32.18
C LYS A 341 -1.89 0.20 31.97
N VAL A 342 -0.84 -0.09 31.22
CA VAL A 342 0.19 0.89 30.91
C VAL A 342 -0.37 2.02 30.04
N TYR A 343 -1.28 1.70 29.12
CA TYR A 343 -1.89 2.68 28.22
C TYR A 343 -2.84 3.62 28.97
N ALA A 344 -3.59 3.11 29.95
CA ALA A 344 -4.39 3.93 30.84
C ALA A 344 -3.54 4.96 31.58
N VAL A 345 -2.38 4.56 32.11
CA VAL A 345 -1.46 5.49 32.79
C VAL A 345 -0.90 6.55 31.82
N ILE A 346 -0.53 6.16 30.59
CA ILE A 346 -0.08 7.13 29.57
C ILE A 346 -1.20 8.12 29.25
N LEU A 347 -2.44 7.63 29.11
CA LEU A 347 -3.60 8.45 28.80
C LEU A 347 -3.87 9.49 29.90
N GLU A 348 -3.87 9.05 31.16
CA GLU A 348 -4.08 9.92 32.33
C GLU A 348 -3.00 11.01 32.44
N LYS A 349 -1.72 10.62 32.36
CA LYS A 349 -0.61 11.58 32.46
C LYS A 349 -0.51 12.50 31.25
N GLY A 350 -0.92 12.02 30.08
CA GLY A 350 -0.82 12.75 28.83
C GLY A 350 -1.93 13.75 28.54
N ALA A 351 -2.99 13.78 29.34
CA ALA A 351 -4.19 14.58 29.10
C ALA A 351 -3.90 16.06 28.78
N SER A 352 -3.01 16.70 29.57
CA SER A 352 -2.63 18.11 29.36
C SER A 352 -1.92 18.35 28.03
N GLN A 353 -1.16 17.37 27.56
CA GLN A 353 -0.36 17.46 26.34
C GLN A 353 -1.22 17.17 25.11
N TYR A 354 -2.11 16.18 25.19
CA TYR A 354 -3.11 15.94 24.14
C TYR A 354 -4.01 17.17 23.95
N ARG A 355 -4.46 17.80 25.05
CA ARG A 355 -5.23 19.05 24.99
C ARG A 355 -4.50 20.14 24.20
N LYS A 356 -3.20 20.33 24.45
CA LYS A 356 -2.39 21.34 23.73
C LYS A 356 -2.34 21.05 22.22
N ILE A 357 -2.17 19.79 21.83
CA ILE A 357 -2.14 19.41 20.41
C ILE A 357 -3.49 19.68 19.74
N PHE A 358 -4.60 19.28 20.38
CA PHE A 358 -5.93 19.52 19.82
C PHE A 358 -6.25 21.01 19.70
N LEU A 359 -5.88 21.83 20.68
CA LEU A 359 -6.01 23.29 20.57
C LEU A 359 -5.16 23.85 19.44
N HIS A 360 -3.91 23.39 19.30
CA HIS A 360 -3.06 23.80 18.19
C HIS A 360 -3.68 23.44 16.83
N LEU A 361 -4.28 22.26 16.70
CA LEU A 361 -5.00 21.85 15.49
C LEU A 361 -6.17 22.80 15.20
N ILE A 362 -7.01 23.10 16.20
CA ILE A 362 -8.14 24.03 16.07
C ILE A 362 -7.68 25.45 15.66
N GLU A 363 -6.60 25.93 16.26
CA GLU A 363 -6.08 27.29 16.02
C GLU A 363 -5.40 27.44 14.66
N ASN A 364 -4.68 26.40 14.20
CA ASN A 364 -3.78 26.52 13.05
C ASN A 364 -4.28 25.79 11.79
N HIS A 365 -5.36 25.01 11.88
CA HIS A 365 -5.88 24.22 10.78
C HIS A 365 -7.34 24.58 10.49
N SER A 366 -7.69 24.57 9.22
CA SER A 366 -9.03 24.83 8.69
C SER A 366 -9.24 23.98 7.45
N THR A 367 -10.45 23.88 6.92
CA THR A 367 -10.75 23.15 5.67
C THR A 367 -9.91 23.63 4.47
N ALA A 368 -9.41 24.86 4.47
CA ALA A 368 -8.53 25.40 3.43
C ALA A 368 -7.02 25.26 3.75
N SER A 369 -6.65 24.89 4.98
CA SER A 369 -5.24 24.80 5.39
C SER A 369 -4.52 23.65 4.71
N THR A 370 -3.28 23.89 4.32
CA THR A 370 -2.33 22.87 3.84
C THR A 370 -1.23 22.59 4.85
N LYS A 371 -1.34 23.14 6.06
CA LYS A 371 -0.36 22.96 7.15
C LYS A 371 -0.52 21.56 7.75
N SER A 372 0.59 21.01 8.23
CA SER A 372 0.63 19.73 8.90
C SER A 372 1.43 19.78 10.19
N ILE A 373 1.18 18.80 11.07
CA ILE A 373 1.95 18.60 12.30
C ILE A 373 2.54 17.20 12.35
N ILE A 374 3.61 17.02 13.13
CA ILE A 374 4.14 15.72 13.52
C ILE A 374 3.85 15.49 14.99
N VAL A 375 3.42 14.27 15.32
CA VAL A 375 3.38 13.78 16.70
C VAL A 375 4.27 12.56 16.81
N HIS A 376 5.25 12.60 17.71
CA HIS A 376 6.24 11.52 17.81
C HIS A 376 6.64 11.21 19.25
N CYS A 377 7.27 10.05 19.42
CA CYS A 377 7.98 9.68 20.64
C CYS A 377 9.30 9.01 20.23
N THR A 378 9.81 8.06 20.99
CA THR A 378 11.02 7.31 20.60
C THR A 378 10.76 6.44 19.37
N ALA A 379 9.82 5.50 19.47
CA ALA A 379 9.51 4.54 18.39
C ALA A 379 8.34 5.00 17.49
N GLY A 380 7.55 5.96 17.94
CA GLY A 380 6.28 6.32 17.27
C GLY A 380 5.20 5.25 17.40
N LYS A 381 5.28 4.38 18.41
CA LYS A 381 4.37 3.26 18.64
C LYS A 381 3.36 3.54 19.75
N ASP A 382 3.77 3.50 21.02
CA ASP A 382 2.82 3.45 22.15
C ASP A 382 2.22 4.82 22.48
N ARG A 383 3.03 5.79 22.95
CA ARG A 383 2.57 7.16 23.30
C ARG A 383 1.94 7.89 22.11
N THR A 384 2.55 7.73 20.94
CA THR A 384 2.05 8.28 19.68
C THR A 384 0.80 7.54 19.20
N GLY A 385 0.70 6.23 19.43
CA GLY A 385 -0.47 5.42 19.08
C GLY A 385 -1.69 5.77 19.90
N ILE A 386 -1.53 6.06 21.19
CA ILE A 386 -2.62 6.54 22.04
C ILE A 386 -3.15 7.89 21.53
N PHE A 387 -2.26 8.79 21.10
CA PHE A 387 -2.71 10.03 20.44
C PHE A 387 -3.48 9.74 19.14
N GLY A 388 -2.99 8.83 18.30
CA GLY A 388 -3.68 8.39 17.09
C GLY A 388 -5.08 7.84 17.39
N MET A 389 -5.19 6.98 18.40
CA MET A 389 -6.46 6.45 18.90
C MET A 389 -7.42 7.56 19.34
N LEU A 390 -6.95 8.54 20.10
CA LEU A 390 -7.77 9.68 20.54
C LEU A 390 -8.25 10.52 19.35
N LEU A 391 -7.36 10.87 18.42
CA LEU A 391 -7.70 11.67 17.25
C LEU A 391 -8.74 10.97 16.37
N LEU A 392 -8.52 9.69 16.06
CA LEU A 392 -9.41 8.90 15.22
C LEU A 392 -10.75 8.62 15.93
N GLY A 393 -10.73 8.31 17.21
CA GLY A 393 -11.95 8.08 18.00
C GLY A 393 -12.80 9.33 18.16
N LEU A 394 -12.19 10.52 18.31
CA LEU A 394 -12.93 11.80 18.31
C LEU A 394 -13.61 12.10 16.97
N CYS A 395 -13.13 11.50 15.88
CA CYS A 395 -13.71 11.60 14.55
C CYS A 395 -14.63 10.41 14.20
N ASP A 396 -15.01 9.59 15.18
CA ASP A 396 -15.91 8.44 15.01
C ASP A 396 -15.42 7.41 13.99
N VAL A 397 -14.11 7.15 13.97
CA VAL A 397 -13.52 6.03 13.22
C VAL A 397 -13.74 4.72 14.00
N ASP A 398 -14.00 3.63 13.27
CA ASP A 398 -14.25 2.33 13.87
C ASP A 398 -13.05 1.80 14.69
N ASP A 399 -13.33 1.19 15.85
CA ASP A 399 -12.30 0.69 16.77
C ASP A 399 -11.36 -0.34 16.11
N GLU A 400 -11.87 -1.16 15.19
CA GLU A 400 -11.08 -2.13 14.43
C GLU A 400 -10.07 -1.41 13.52
N ILE A 401 -10.49 -0.30 12.89
CA ILE A 401 -9.63 0.53 12.05
C ILE A 401 -8.56 1.22 12.89
N ILE A 402 -8.93 1.72 14.08
CA ILE A 402 -7.98 2.33 15.02
C ILE A 402 -6.93 1.32 15.48
N ALA A 403 -7.37 0.10 15.85
CA ALA A 403 -6.47 -0.98 16.24
C ALA A 403 -5.53 -1.37 15.10
N ASN A 404 -6.04 -1.45 13.87
CA ASN A 404 -5.27 -1.76 12.67
C ASN A 404 -4.25 -0.64 12.34
N GLU A 405 -4.61 0.63 12.46
CA GLU A 405 -3.66 1.75 12.29
C GLU A 405 -2.52 1.66 13.31
N TYR A 406 -2.86 1.36 14.56
CA TYR A 406 -1.85 1.14 15.60
C TYR A 406 -0.94 -0.07 15.26
N ALA A 407 -1.51 -1.17 14.77
CA ALA A 407 -0.76 -2.38 14.40
C ALA A 407 0.27 -2.14 13.28
N LEU A 408 0.06 -1.14 12.42
CA LEU A 408 1.04 -0.71 11.39
C LEU A 408 2.40 -0.33 11.98
N SER A 409 2.48 0.01 13.28
CA SER A 409 3.76 0.26 13.96
C SER A 409 4.67 -0.97 14.01
N ASN A 410 4.16 -2.19 13.88
CA ASN A 410 5.00 -3.38 13.76
C ASN A 410 5.79 -3.39 12.45
N LEU A 411 5.20 -2.89 11.36
CA LEU A 411 5.87 -2.76 10.07
C LEU A 411 6.87 -1.59 10.08
N GLY A 412 6.44 -0.41 10.54
CA GLY A 412 7.25 0.81 10.44
C GLY A 412 8.47 0.90 11.36
N TYR A 413 8.51 0.12 12.45
CA TYR A 413 9.64 0.14 13.39
C TYR A 413 10.62 -1.02 13.16
N TRP A 414 10.13 -2.19 12.74
CA TRP A 414 10.94 -3.40 12.60
C TRP A 414 11.26 -3.80 11.14
N GLY A 415 10.56 -3.23 10.15
CA GLY A 415 10.66 -3.61 8.74
C GLY A 415 11.87 -3.08 7.96
N ASN A 416 12.77 -2.31 8.59
CA ASN A 416 14.04 -1.89 7.98
C ASN A 416 15.20 -2.77 8.48
N LYS A 417 15.16 -4.07 8.17
CA LYS A 417 16.31 -4.96 8.29
C LYS A 417 16.57 -5.64 6.97
#